data_AF-A0A2R9A988-F1
#
_entry.id   AF-A0A2R9A988-F1
#
_cell.length_a   1.000
_cell.length_b   1.000
_cell.length_c   1.000
_cell.angle_alpha   90.00
_cell.angle_beta   90.00
_cell.angle_gamma   90.00
#
_symmetry.space_group_name_H-M   'P 1'
#
loop_
_entity.id
_entity.type
_entity.pdbx_description
1 polymer ?
#
loop_
_entity_poly.entity_id
_entity_poly.type
_entity_poly.pdbx_seq_one_letter_code
_entity_poly.pdbx_strand_id
1 'polypeptide(L)'
;MATRQRESSIISCCSTSSCDADDEGVRGTCEDASLCKRFAVSIGYWHDPYIEHFVRLSKERKAPEINRGYFARVHGVSQLIKAFLRKTECHCQIVNLGAGMDTTFWRLKDEDLLPSKYFEVDFPMIVTRKLHSIKCKPPLSSPILELHSEDTLQMDGHILDSKRYAVIGADLRDLSELEEKLKKCNMNTQLPTLLIAECVLVYMTPEQSANLLKWAANSFERAMFINYEQVNMGDRFGQIMIENLRRRQCDLAGVETCKSLESQKERLLSNGWETASAVDMMELYNRLPRAEVSRIESLEFLDEMELLEQLMRHYCLCWATKGGNELGLKEITY
;
A
#
# COMPACT_ATOMS: atom_id res chain seq x y z
N MET A 1 54.27 42.37 -14.97
CA MET A 1 53.80 41.08 -15.54
C MET A 1 53.09 40.33 -14.43
N ALA A 2 51.83 40.00 -14.68
CA ALA A 2 50.89 39.47 -13.69
C ALA A 2 51.13 37.97 -13.42
N THR A 3 51.20 37.60 -12.14
CA THR A 3 51.11 36.20 -11.69
C THR A 3 49.79 36.02 -10.95
N ARG A 4 48.82 35.44 -11.66
CA ARG A 4 47.51 35.03 -11.12
C ARG A 4 47.71 33.86 -10.16
N GLN A 5 47.31 34.03 -8.90
CA GLN A 5 47.04 32.90 -8.00
C GLN A 5 45.76 32.21 -8.47
N ARG A 6 45.84 30.90 -8.71
CA ARG A 6 44.69 30.03 -8.96
C ARG A 6 44.09 29.66 -7.60
N GLU A 7 42.91 30.20 -7.29
CA GLU A 7 42.03 29.63 -6.27
C GLU A 7 41.51 28.29 -6.77
N SER A 8 41.68 27.24 -5.97
CA SER A 8 41.11 25.92 -6.19
C SER A 8 39.68 25.93 -5.64
N SER A 9 38.71 26.00 -6.54
CA SER A 9 37.29 25.80 -6.22
C SER A 9 37.08 24.30 -5.97
N ILE A 10 37.01 23.91 -4.69
CA ILE A 10 36.52 22.60 -4.29
C ILE A 10 35.01 22.63 -4.52
N ILE A 11 34.58 22.03 -5.64
CA ILE A 11 33.17 21.73 -5.87
C ILE A 11 32.80 20.63 -4.87
N SER A 12 31.98 20.99 -3.89
CA SER A 12 31.28 20.06 -3.02
C SER A 12 30.40 19.17 -3.90
N CYS A 13 30.79 17.91 -4.07
CA CYS A 13 29.90 16.89 -4.63
C CYS A 13 28.75 16.66 -3.64
N CYS A 14 27.61 17.28 -3.91
CA CYS A 14 26.37 17.07 -3.17
C CYS A 14 26.00 15.58 -3.11
N SER A 15 25.57 15.19 -1.92
CA SER A 15 25.01 13.91 -1.46
C SER A 15 23.77 13.45 -2.24
N THR A 16 23.91 13.19 -3.53
CA THR A 16 22.85 12.70 -4.42
C THR A 16 22.85 11.19 -4.59
N SER A 17 23.92 10.49 -4.20
CA SER A 17 24.04 9.04 -4.43
C SER A 17 23.32 8.17 -3.41
N SER A 18 23.02 8.66 -2.21
CA SER A 18 22.41 7.84 -1.14
C SER A 18 20.89 7.74 -1.25
N CYS A 19 20.20 8.79 -1.70
CA CYS A 19 18.75 8.79 -1.88
C CYS A 19 18.32 7.92 -3.07
N ASP A 20 19.05 7.99 -4.19
CA ASP A 20 18.72 7.22 -5.40
C ASP A 20 18.92 5.70 -5.20
N ALA A 21 19.91 5.32 -4.37
CA ALA A 21 20.19 3.93 -4.03
C ALA A 21 19.13 3.33 -3.08
N ASP A 22 18.67 4.11 -2.11
CA ASP A 22 17.59 3.69 -1.20
C ASP A 22 16.27 3.52 -1.95
N ASP A 23 15.98 4.43 -2.89
CA ASP A 23 14.80 4.32 -3.74
C ASP A 23 14.82 3.08 -4.65
N GLU A 24 15.98 2.60 -5.09
CA GLU A 24 16.09 1.35 -5.86
C GLU A 24 15.68 0.14 -5.01
N GLY A 25 16.17 0.07 -3.77
CA GLY A 25 15.78 -0.95 -2.80
C GLY A 25 14.30 -0.92 -2.46
N VAL A 26 13.77 0.27 -2.19
CA VAL A 26 12.33 0.48 -1.93
C VAL A 26 11.49 0.04 -3.14
N ARG A 27 11.87 0.41 -4.36
CA ARG A 27 11.17 -0.06 -5.57
C ARG A 27 11.24 -1.59 -5.76
N GLY A 28 12.31 -2.23 -5.27
CA GLY A 28 12.45 -3.70 -5.25
C GLY A 28 11.41 -4.41 -4.38
N THR A 29 10.91 -3.76 -3.33
CA THR A 29 9.90 -4.33 -2.42
C THR A 29 8.58 -4.65 -3.12
N CYS A 30 8.24 -3.91 -4.19
CA CYS A 30 7.09 -4.19 -5.03
C CYS A 30 7.18 -5.58 -5.68
N GLU A 31 8.36 -5.99 -6.14
CA GLU A 31 8.55 -7.33 -6.72
C GLU A 31 8.41 -8.42 -5.66
N ASP A 32 9.01 -8.26 -4.48
CA ASP A 32 8.93 -9.25 -3.39
C ASP A 32 7.49 -9.43 -2.90
N ALA A 33 6.77 -8.34 -2.65
CA ALA A 33 5.38 -8.39 -2.23
C ALA A 33 4.48 -9.06 -3.29
N SER A 34 4.71 -8.74 -4.57
CA SER A 34 3.95 -9.33 -5.68
C SER A 34 4.22 -10.84 -5.80
N LEU A 35 5.49 -11.27 -5.67
CA LEU A 35 5.87 -12.69 -5.71
C LEU A 35 5.25 -13.47 -4.56
N CYS A 36 5.30 -12.94 -3.33
CA CYS A 36 4.69 -13.57 -2.15
C CYS A 36 3.17 -13.67 -2.29
N LYS A 37 2.50 -12.59 -2.73
CA LYS A 37 1.05 -12.59 -3.00
C LYS A 37 0.69 -13.64 -4.06
N ARG A 38 1.38 -13.66 -5.22
CA ARG A 38 1.09 -14.64 -6.29
C ARG A 38 1.35 -16.08 -5.85
N PHE A 39 2.39 -16.33 -5.06
CA PHE A 39 2.67 -17.66 -4.54
C PHE A 39 1.55 -18.15 -3.61
N ALA A 40 1.12 -17.32 -2.66
CA ALA A 40 0.01 -17.66 -1.75
C ALA A 40 -1.33 -17.89 -2.50
N VAL A 41 -1.59 -17.11 -3.56
CA VAL A 41 -2.75 -17.36 -4.46
C VAL A 41 -2.65 -18.72 -5.13
N SER A 42 -1.47 -19.10 -5.64
CA SER A 42 -1.31 -20.37 -6.38
C SER A 42 -1.56 -21.63 -5.54
N ILE A 43 -1.44 -21.52 -4.22
CA ILE A 43 -1.71 -22.59 -3.26
C ILE A 43 -3.05 -22.43 -2.54
N GLY A 44 -3.86 -21.44 -2.95
CA GLY A 44 -5.27 -21.34 -2.56
C GLY A 44 -5.59 -20.49 -1.33
N TYR A 45 -4.68 -19.63 -0.84
CA TYR A 45 -4.99 -18.79 0.33
C TYR A 45 -6.13 -17.81 0.05
N TRP A 46 -6.17 -17.19 -1.13
CA TRP A 46 -7.32 -16.42 -1.62
C TRP A 46 -7.42 -16.51 -3.15
N HIS A 47 -8.54 -16.06 -3.70
CA HIS A 47 -8.77 -16.03 -5.13
C HIS A 47 -8.32 -14.69 -5.74
N ASP A 48 -7.42 -14.75 -6.71
CA ASP A 48 -6.98 -13.59 -7.50
C ASP A 48 -6.56 -14.05 -8.91
N PRO A 49 -7.45 -13.94 -9.91
CA PRO A 49 -7.14 -14.35 -11.28
C PRO A 49 -6.30 -13.30 -12.04
N TYR A 50 -5.99 -12.15 -11.44
CA TYR A 50 -5.35 -11.02 -12.12
C TYR A 50 -3.87 -10.91 -11.83
N ILE A 51 -3.43 -11.30 -10.62
CA ILE A 51 -2.03 -11.12 -10.20
C ILE A 51 -1.04 -11.88 -11.09
N GLU A 52 -1.49 -12.94 -11.75
CA GLU A 52 -0.65 -13.71 -12.66
C GLU A 52 -0.19 -12.93 -13.90
N HIS A 53 -0.89 -11.85 -14.24
CA HIS A 53 -0.55 -10.97 -15.37
C HIS A 53 0.52 -9.94 -15.03
N PHE A 54 0.80 -9.70 -13.74
CA PHE A 54 1.74 -8.66 -13.30
C PHE A 54 3.10 -9.17 -12.85
N VAL A 55 3.15 -10.37 -12.25
CA VAL A 55 4.38 -10.91 -11.66
C VAL A 55 4.46 -12.39 -11.94
N ARG A 56 5.63 -12.96 -12.23
CA ARG A 56 5.81 -14.42 -12.44
C ARG A 56 5.46 -15.25 -11.21
N LEU A 57 5.13 -16.53 -11.39
CA LEU A 57 5.02 -17.46 -10.26
C LEU A 57 6.41 -17.83 -9.74
N SER A 58 6.65 -17.64 -8.43
CA SER A 58 7.90 -18.07 -7.79
C SER A 58 8.02 -19.60 -7.86
N LYS A 59 9.22 -20.09 -8.20
CA LYS A 59 9.55 -21.52 -8.13
C LYS A 59 9.99 -21.94 -6.72
N GLU A 60 10.52 -20.99 -5.96
CA GLU A 60 10.93 -21.21 -4.58
C GLU A 60 9.71 -21.12 -3.66
N ARG A 61 9.59 -22.11 -2.78
CA ARG A 61 8.54 -22.12 -1.76
C ARG A 61 8.77 -20.99 -0.76
N LYS A 62 7.68 -20.34 -0.36
CA LYS A 62 7.64 -19.47 0.82
C LYS A 62 7.25 -20.30 2.03
N ALA A 63 7.79 -19.96 3.20
CA ALA A 63 7.46 -20.66 4.43
C ALA A 63 5.97 -20.44 4.79
N PRO A 64 5.26 -21.42 5.38
CA PRO A 64 3.81 -21.34 5.61
C PRO A 64 3.38 -20.11 6.41
N GLU A 65 4.18 -19.69 7.40
CA GLU A 65 3.94 -18.50 8.22
C GLU A 65 3.95 -17.20 7.40
N ILE A 66 4.74 -17.15 6.32
CA ILE A 66 4.74 -16.03 5.38
C ILE A 66 3.42 -16.01 4.61
N ASN A 67 2.96 -17.15 4.09
CA ASN A 67 1.72 -17.22 3.33
C ASN A 67 0.50 -16.91 4.20
N ARG A 68 0.46 -17.43 5.44
CA ARG A 68 -0.56 -17.08 6.45
C ARG A 68 -0.52 -15.59 6.82
N GLY A 69 0.67 -15.02 6.95
CA GLY A 69 0.88 -13.58 7.13
C GLY A 69 0.27 -12.74 6.01
N TYR A 70 0.60 -13.08 4.76
CA TYR A 70 0.03 -12.40 3.59
C TYR A 70 -1.48 -12.59 3.47
N PHE A 71 -2.01 -13.76 3.82
CA PHE A 71 -3.46 -13.98 3.87
C PHE A 71 -4.13 -13.05 4.87
N ALA A 72 -3.65 -13.00 6.12
CA ALA A 72 -4.23 -12.13 7.15
C ALA A 72 -4.15 -10.65 6.75
N ARG A 73 -3.02 -10.22 6.16
CA ARG A 73 -2.82 -8.89 5.58
C ARG A 73 -3.88 -8.56 4.52
N VAL A 74 -4.01 -9.41 3.50
CA VAL A 74 -4.96 -9.20 2.39
C VAL A 74 -6.41 -9.25 2.89
N HIS A 75 -6.73 -10.19 3.78
CA HIS A 75 -8.06 -10.32 4.37
C HIS A 75 -8.44 -9.08 5.17
N GLY A 76 -7.59 -8.65 6.11
CA GLY A 76 -7.86 -7.49 6.96
C GLY A 76 -8.07 -6.19 6.17
N VAL A 77 -7.19 -5.91 5.21
CA VAL A 77 -7.33 -4.74 4.32
C VAL A 77 -8.61 -4.86 3.48
N SER A 78 -8.88 -6.03 2.91
CA SER A 78 -10.10 -6.27 2.12
C SER A 78 -11.38 -6.07 2.93
N GLN A 79 -11.41 -6.47 4.20
CA GLN A 79 -12.58 -6.32 5.06
C GLN A 79 -12.88 -4.85 5.34
N LEU A 80 -11.85 -4.04 5.63
CA LEU A 80 -11.99 -2.61 5.84
C LEU A 80 -12.42 -1.87 4.56
N ILE A 81 -11.87 -2.24 3.41
CA ILE A 81 -12.31 -1.71 2.10
C ILE A 81 -13.80 -2.00 1.88
N LYS A 82 -14.23 -3.25 2.07
CA LYS A 82 -15.64 -3.66 1.90
C LYS A 82 -16.54 -2.96 2.91
N ALA A 83 -16.11 -2.76 4.15
CA ALA A 83 -16.87 -2.03 5.15
C ALA A 83 -17.06 -0.56 4.77
N PHE A 84 -16.01 0.10 4.28
CA PHE A 84 -16.10 1.47 3.78
C PHE A 84 -17.05 1.59 2.60
N LEU A 85 -16.89 0.73 1.59
CA LEU A 85 -17.77 0.67 0.40
C LEU A 85 -19.23 0.44 0.77
N ARG A 86 -19.53 -0.40 1.77
CA ARG A 86 -20.90 -0.61 2.28
C ARG A 86 -21.46 0.66 2.93
N LYS A 87 -20.67 1.34 3.78
CA LYS A 87 -21.12 2.57 4.47
C LYS A 87 -21.33 3.74 3.51
N THR A 88 -20.65 3.75 2.37
CA THR A 88 -20.78 4.80 1.35
C THR A 88 -21.66 4.41 0.17
N GLU A 89 -22.23 3.20 0.17
CA GLU A 89 -22.99 2.62 -0.95
C GLU A 89 -22.21 2.71 -2.28
N CYS A 90 -20.90 2.48 -2.22
CA CYS A 90 -19.93 2.65 -3.32
C CYS A 90 -19.85 4.07 -3.91
N HIS A 91 -20.58 5.06 -3.38
CA HIS A 91 -20.51 6.47 -3.75
C HIS A 91 -19.32 7.15 -3.07
N CYS A 92 -18.12 6.71 -3.44
CA CYS A 92 -16.87 7.14 -2.83
C CYS A 92 -15.69 7.03 -3.79
N GLN A 93 -14.52 7.44 -3.34
CA GLN A 93 -13.25 7.19 -4.03
C GLN A 93 -12.36 6.28 -3.20
N ILE A 94 -11.48 5.54 -3.87
CA ILE A 94 -10.37 4.83 -3.24
C ILE A 94 -9.07 5.32 -3.85
N VAL A 95 -8.09 5.65 -3.01
CA VAL A 95 -6.73 6.05 -3.41
C VAL A 95 -5.73 5.09 -2.75
N ASN A 96 -5.17 4.16 -3.53
CA ASN A 96 -4.14 3.24 -3.08
C ASN A 96 -2.74 3.84 -3.30
N LEU A 97 -2.08 4.22 -2.21
CA LEU A 97 -0.79 4.89 -2.19
C LEU A 97 0.32 3.85 -2.07
N GLY A 98 1.26 3.81 -3.03
CA GLY A 98 2.25 2.74 -3.15
C GLY A 98 1.60 1.41 -3.57
N ALA A 99 0.70 1.47 -4.56
CA ALA A 99 -0.16 0.35 -4.92
C ALA A 99 0.59 -0.86 -5.51
N GLY A 100 1.80 -0.67 -6.04
CA GLY A 100 2.56 -1.72 -6.70
C GLY A 100 1.75 -2.44 -7.78
N MET A 101 1.79 -3.77 -7.77
CA MET A 101 1.00 -4.63 -8.66
C MET A 101 -0.34 -5.06 -8.06
N ASP A 102 -0.94 -4.25 -7.18
CA ASP A 102 -2.24 -4.56 -6.58
C ASP A 102 -3.33 -4.78 -7.63
N THR A 103 -4.26 -5.68 -7.32
CA THR A 103 -5.30 -6.18 -8.22
C THR A 103 -6.71 -5.82 -7.73
N THR A 104 -6.83 -5.00 -6.69
CA THR A 104 -8.11 -4.77 -5.99
C THR A 104 -9.16 -4.16 -6.91
N PHE A 105 -8.79 -3.30 -7.85
CA PHE A 105 -9.74 -2.74 -8.82
C PHE A 105 -10.54 -3.84 -9.56
N TRP A 106 -9.85 -4.82 -10.15
CA TRP A 106 -10.48 -5.90 -10.90
C TRP A 106 -11.27 -6.83 -9.99
N ARG A 107 -10.72 -7.19 -8.82
CA ARG A 107 -11.43 -8.03 -7.84
C ARG A 107 -12.71 -7.36 -7.31
N LEU A 108 -12.69 -6.05 -7.05
CA LEU A 108 -13.90 -5.31 -6.66
C LEU A 108 -14.92 -5.23 -7.79
N LYS A 109 -14.48 -5.18 -9.07
CA LYS A 109 -15.39 -5.26 -10.22
C LYS A 109 -16.10 -6.60 -10.30
N ASP A 110 -15.39 -7.71 -10.08
CA ASP A 110 -15.99 -9.05 -10.08
C ASP A 110 -17.01 -9.24 -8.94
N GLU A 111 -16.82 -8.53 -7.83
CA GLU A 111 -17.75 -8.53 -6.70
C GLU A 111 -18.88 -7.50 -6.81
N ASP A 112 -18.94 -6.72 -7.90
CA ASP A 112 -19.90 -5.60 -8.10
C ASP A 112 -19.83 -4.51 -7.01
N LEU A 113 -18.61 -4.23 -6.53
CA LEU A 113 -18.32 -3.29 -5.43
C LEU A 113 -17.44 -2.11 -5.87
N LEU A 114 -17.55 -1.66 -7.12
CA LEU A 114 -16.69 -0.60 -7.64
C LEU A 114 -17.03 0.78 -7.06
N PRO A 115 -16.04 1.52 -6.50
CA PRO A 115 -16.24 2.91 -6.09
C PRO A 115 -16.47 3.82 -7.30
N SER A 116 -16.92 5.06 -7.08
CA SER A 116 -17.08 6.08 -8.14
C SER A 116 -15.80 6.21 -8.99
N LYS A 117 -14.61 6.25 -8.35
CA LYS A 117 -13.32 6.15 -9.04
C LYS A 117 -12.25 5.54 -8.14
N TYR A 118 -11.43 4.67 -8.71
CA TYR A 118 -10.30 4.02 -8.05
C TYR A 118 -8.98 4.61 -8.58
N PHE A 119 -8.13 5.10 -7.69
CA PHE A 119 -6.84 5.71 -8.01
C PHE A 119 -5.73 4.86 -7.42
N GLU A 120 -4.66 4.68 -8.18
CA GLU A 120 -3.42 4.09 -7.72
C GLU A 120 -2.28 5.06 -7.95
N VAL A 121 -1.39 5.13 -6.97
CA VAL A 121 -0.18 5.95 -7.04
C VAL A 121 1.02 5.08 -6.71
N ASP A 122 2.07 5.19 -7.51
CA ASP A 122 3.37 4.58 -7.21
C ASP A 122 4.48 5.36 -7.95
N PHE A 123 5.74 4.98 -7.74
CA PHE A 123 6.84 5.54 -8.50
C PHE A 123 6.63 5.37 -10.02
N PRO A 124 7.04 6.34 -10.86
CA PRO A 124 6.93 6.26 -12.32
C PRO A 124 7.44 4.94 -12.94
N MET A 125 8.52 4.37 -12.38
CA MET A 125 9.06 3.07 -12.83
C MET A 125 8.07 1.92 -12.60
N ILE A 126 7.43 1.86 -11.44
CA ILE A 126 6.48 0.81 -11.08
C ILE A 126 5.22 0.95 -11.91
N VAL A 127 4.72 2.18 -12.05
CA VAL A 127 3.57 2.48 -12.92
C VAL A 127 3.85 2.08 -14.35
N THR A 128 5.01 2.42 -14.91
CA THR A 128 5.38 2.02 -16.29
C THR A 128 5.29 0.49 -16.50
N ARG A 129 5.73 -0.32 -15.52
CA ARG A 129 5.62 -1.79 -15.58
C ARG A 129 4.16 -2.26 -15.51
N LYS A 130 3.34 -1.66 -14.63
CA LYS A 130 1.92 -1.99 -14.49
C LYS A 130 1.15 -1.63 -15.75
N LEU A 131 1.38 -0.43 -16.28
CA LEU A 131 0.84 0.09 -17.53
C LEU A 131 1.17 -0.83 -18.72
N HIS A 132 2.42 -1.26 -18.85
CA HIS A 132 2.81 -2.23 -19.89
C HIS A 132 1.99 -3.52 -19.80
N SER A 133 1.82 -4.07 -18.59
CA SER A 133 1.03 -5.29 -18.37
C SER A 133 -0.44 -5.10 -18.74
N ILE A 134 -1.06 -3.98 -18.30
CA ILE A 134 -2.45 -3.63 -18.64
C ILE A 134 -2.62 -3.53 -20.16
N LYS A 135 -1.71 -2.83 -20.84
CA LYS A 135 -1.77 -2.64 -22.29
C LYS A 135 -1.64 -3.95 -23.06
N CYS A 136 -0.76 -4.85 -22.62
CA CYS A 136 -0.45 -6.09 -23.33
C CYS A 136 -1.41 -7.24 -23.04
N LYS A 137 -2.26 -7.14 -22.01
CA LYS A 137 -3.12 -8.25 -21.55
C LYS A 137 -4.59 -7.83 -21.58
N PRO A 138 -5.37 -8.29 -22.57
CA PRO A 138 -6.81 -8.02 -22.64
C PRO A 138 -7.60 -8.30 -21.34
N PRO A 139 -7.31 -9.36 -20.56
CA PRO A 139 -7.97 -9.57 -19.28
C PRO A 139 -7.82 -8.42 -18.27
N LEU A 140 -6.81 -7.56 -18.43
CA LEU A 140 -6.61 -6.38 -17.60
C LEU A 140 -7.22 -5.12 -18.22
N SER A 141 -7.06 -4.90 -19.53
CA SER A 141 -7.52 -3.67 -20.20
C SER A 141 -9.01 -3.67 -20.53
N SER A 142 -9.59 -4.81 -20.93
CA SER A 142 -11.02 -4.90 -21.29
C SER A 142 -11.94 -4.46 -20.14
N PRO A 143 -11.75 -4.92 -18.88
CA PRO A 143 -12.60 -4.48 -17.77
C PRO A 143 -12.53 -2.97 -17.48
N ILE A 144 -11.41 -2.31 -17.80
CA ILE A 144 -11.26 -0.86 -17.66
C ILE A 144 -12.00 -0.15 -18.80
N LEU A 145 -11.85 -0.63 -20.04
CA LEU A 145 -12.50 -0.08 -21.23
C LEU A 145 -14.02 -0.18 -21.18
N GLU A 146 -14.58 -1.30 -20.68
CA GLU A 146 -16.02 -1.49 -20.48
C GLU A 146 -16.66 -0.37 -19.62
N LEU A 147 -15.86 0.23 -18.74
CA LEU A 147 -16.28 1.26 -17.81
C LEU A 147 -15.85 2.68 -18.23
N HIS A 148 -15.09 2.78 -19.33
CA HIS A 148 -14.59 4.03 -19.85
C HIS A 148 -15.61 4.70 -20.78
N SER A 149 -15.42 5.99 -21.04
CA SER A 149 -16.26 6.75 -21.98
C SER A 149 -15.79 6.65 -23.42
N GLU A 150 -14.52 6.29 -23.63
CA GLU A 150 -13.87 6.21 -24.94
C GLU A 150 -13.46 4.76 -25.24
N ASP A 151 -13.32 4.43 -26.53
CA ASP A 151 -12.95 3.09 -27.00
C ASP A 151 -11.46 2.75 -26.80
N THR A 152 -10.65 3.71 -26.34
CA THR A 152 -9.21 3.55 -26.19
C THR A 152 -8.72 4.06 -24.83
N LEU A 153 -7.77 3.32 -24.22
CA LEU A 153 -7.08 3.79 -23.02
C LEU A 153 -5.90 4.65 -23.44
N GLN A 154 -5.97 5.94 -23.12
CA GLN A 154 -4.82 6.83 -23.28
C GLN A 154 -3.86 6.65 -22.10
N MET A 155 -2.61 6.40 -22.43
CA MET A 155 -1.52 6.20 -21.49
C MET A 155 -0.43 7.17 -21.90
N ASP A 156 -0.35 8.31 -21.20
CA ASP A 156 0.61 9.37 -21.51
C ASP A 156 1.67 9.43 -20.40
N GLY A 157 2.93 9.30 -20.81
CA GLY A 157 4.08 9.18 -19.91
C GLY A 157 3.89 8.11 -18.84
N HIS A 158 3.63 8.55 -17.62
CA HIS A 158 3.48 7.70 -16.44
C HIS A 158 2.07 7.76 -15.85
N ILE A 159 1.05 8.04 -16.67
CA ILE A 159 -0.34 8.13 -16.24
C ILE A 159 -1.24 7.32 -17.17
N LEU A 160 -2.12 6.52 -16.58
CA LEU A 160 -3.34 6.01 -17.22
C LEU A 160 -4.51 6.68 -16.52
N ASP A 161 -5.35 7.36 -17.29
CA ASP A 161 -6.60 7.94 -16.78
C ASP A 161 -7.78 7.36 -17.55
N SER A 162 -8.75 6.85 -16.81
CA SER A 162 -10.04 6.40 -17.33
C SER A 162 -11.17 6.91 -16.43
N LYS A 163 -12.41 6.62 -16.81
CA LYS A 163 -13.58 7.11 -16.08
C LYS A 163 -13.66 6.55 -14.66
N ARG A 164 -13.29 5.29 -14.47
CA ARG A 164 -13.45 4.57 -13.19
C ARG A 164 -12.13 4.13 -12.54
N TYR A 165 -11.02 4.21 -13.27
CA TYR A 165 -9.71 3.76 -12.80
C TYR A 165 -8.59 4.68 -13.31
N ALA A 166 -7.67 5.07 -12.43
CA ALA A 166 -6.49 5.84 -12.79
C ALA A 166 -5.24 5.26 -12.10
N VAL A 167 -4.12 5.25 -12.82
CA VAL A 167 -2.80 4.84 -12.31
C VAL A 167 -1.82 5.96 -12.57
N ILE A 168 -1.18 6.47 -11.51
CA ILE A 168 -0.43 7.72 -11.52
C ILE A 168 0.99 7.47 -11.03
N GLY A 169 1.97 7.76 -11.88
CA GLY A 169 3.38 7.79 -11.51
C GLY A 169 3.72 9.08 -10.78
N ALA A 170 3.94 9.03 -9.46
CA ALA A 170 4.33 10.18 -8.64
C ALA A 170 5.14 9.73 -7.43
N ASP A 171 6.02 10.58 -6.93
CA ASP A 171 6.69 10.35 -5.65
C ASP A 171 5.78 10.81 -4.50
N LEU A 172 5.44 9.91 -3.58
CA LEU A 172 4.59 10.22 -2.42
C LEU A 172 5.22 11.26 -1.46
N ARG A 173 6.52 11.50 -1.58
CA ARG A 173 7.27 12.51 -0.80
C ARG A 173 7.11 13.92 -1.40
N ASP A 174 6.77 14.03 -2.68
CA ASP A 174 6.40 15.29 -3.34
C ASP A 174 4.88 15.44 -3.39
N LEU A 175 4.33 16.03 -2.32
CA LEU A 175 2.88 16.23 -2.20
C LEU A 175 2.31 17.20 -3.22
N SER A 176 3.13 18.11 -3.78
CA SER A 176 2.67 19.05 -4.80
C SER A 176 2.44 18.34 -6.13
N GLU A 177 3.38 17.48 -6.53
CA GLU A 177 3.25 16.62 -7.71
C GLU A 177 2.07 15.64 -7.55
N LEU A 178 1.97 14.99 -6.39
CA LEU A 178 0.89 14.05 -6.07
C LEU A 178 -0.49 14.68 -6.26
N GLU A 179 -0.72 15.83 -5.61
CA GLU A 179 -2.00 16.52 -5.65
C GLU A 179 -2.34 17.01 -7.05
N GLU A 180 -1.37 17.58 -7.77
CA GLU A 180 -1.55 18.06 -9.14
C GLU A 180 -2.00 16.91 -10.06
N LYS A 181 -1.32 15.76 -10.01
CA LYS A 181 -1.64 14.62 -10.87
C LYS A 181 -2.97 13.95 -10.52
N LEU A 182 -3.30 13.84 -9.23
CA LEU A 182 -4.61 13.34 -8.80
C LEU A 182 -5.75 14.26 -9.28
N LYS A 183 -5.58 15.58 -9.16
CA LYS A 183 -6.55 16.57 -9.68
C LYS A 183 -6.65 16.52 -11.20
N LYS A 184 -5.54 16.35 -11.93
CA LYS A 184 -5.54 16.12 -13.39
C LYS A 184 -6.36 14.89 -13.78
N CYS A 185 -6.32 13.84 -12.95
CA CYS A 185 -7.17 12.65 -13.11
C CYS A 185 -8.58 12.83 -12.51
N ASN A 186 -9.02 14.07 -12.29
CA ASN A 186 -10.37 14.42 -11.82
C ASN A 186 -10.75 13.82 -10.44
N MET A 187 -9.79 13.73 -9.52
CA MET A 187 -10.08 13.41 -8.12
C MET A 187 -10.96 14.49 -7.48
N ASN A 188 -12.09 14.10 -6.89
CA ASN A 188 -13.05 15.03 -6.26
C ASN A 188 -12.91 15.02 -4.74
N THR A 189 -12.49 16.15 -4.17
CA THR A 189 -12.28 16.31 -2.71
C THR A 189 -13.57 16.33 -1.90
N GLN A 190 -14.74 16.46 -2.55
CA GLN A 190 -16.04 16.47 -1.89
C GLN A 190 -16.59 15.05 -1.64
N LEU A 191 -16.07 14.04 -2.32
CA LEU A 191 -16.52 12.65 -2.13
C LEU A 191 -15.86 12.00 -0.91
N PRO A 192 -16.58 11.12 -0.18
CA PRO A 192 -15.95 10.26 0.81
C PRO A 192 -14.79 9.50 0.17
N THR A 193 -13.60 9.58 0.76
CA THR A 193 -12.41 8.98 0.16
C THR A 193 -11.70 8.05 1.14
N LEU A 194 -11.48 6.81 0.72
CA LEU A 194 -10.62 5.86 1.41
C LEU A 194 -9.22 5.92 0.83
N LEU A 195 -8.22 6.16 1.68
CA LEU A 195 -6.82 6.08 1.31
C LEU A 195 -6.19 4.83 1.93
N ILE A 196 -5.30 4.18 1.20
CA ILE A 196 -4.67 2.92 1.62
C ILE A 196 -3.15 3.09 1.48
N ALA A 197 -2.41 2.75 2.54
CA ALA A 197 -0.97 2.59 2.51
C ALA A 197 -0.62 1.19 3.04
N GLU A 198 -0.40 0.24 2.13
CA GLU A 198 -0.21 -1.17 2.46
C GLU A 198 1.28 -1.56 2.40
N CYS A 199 1.98 -1.37 3.52
CA CYS A 199 3.43 -1.51 3.69
C CYS A 199 4.19 -0.47 2.88
N VAL A 200 3.90 0.81 3.14
CA VAL A 200 4.39 1.95 2.33
C VAL A 200 5.01 3.05 3.17
N LEU A 201 4.33 3.50 4.25
CA LEU A 201 4.79 4.65 5.04
C LEU A 201 6.15 4.38 5.72
N VAL A 202 6.42 3.14 6.09
CA VAL A 202 7.70 2.70 6.67
C VAL A 202 8.94 2.98 5.78
N TYR A 203 8.76 3.13 4.47
CA TYR A 203 9.86 3.37 3.51
C TYR A 203 10.22 4.85 3.33
N MET A 204 9.47 5.77 3.93
CA MET A 204 9.76 7.20 3.93
C MET A 204 10.04 7.68 5.35
N THR A 205 10.65 8.85 5.50
CA THR A 205 10.97 9.36 6.84
C THR A 205 9.70 9.58 7.67
N PRO A 206 9.79 9.61 9.02
CA PRO A 206 8.66 9.93 9.87
C PRO A 206 8.00 11.27 9.51
N GLU A 207 8.81 12.26 9.10
CA GLU A 207 8.32 13.57 8.65
C GLU A 207 7.53 13.47 7.33
N GLN A 208 8.06 12.75 6.34
CA GLN A 208 7.40 12.58 5.04
C GLN A 208 6.07 11.84 5.17
N SER A 209 6.03 10.76 5.95
CA SER A 209 4.78 10.02 6.19
C SER A 209 3.76 10.83 6.99
N ALA A 210 4.20 11.62 7.98
CA ALA A 210 3.33 12.56 8.70
C ALA A 210 2.75 13.64 7.76
N ASN A 211 3.57 14.20 6.88
CA ASN A 211 3.13 15.17 5.89
C ASN A 211 2.08 14.59 4.93
N LEU A 212 2.27 13.35 4.46
CA LEU A 212 1.30 12.65 3.61
C LEU A 212 -0.03 12.39 4.34
N LEU A 213 0.02 11.92 5.59
CA LEU A 213 -1.17 11.71 6.43
C LEU A 213 -1.95 13.01 6.65
N LYS A 214 -1.23 14.10 6.92
CA LYS A 214 -1.79 15.43 7.14
C LYS A 214 -2.40 16.01 5.87
N TRP A 215 -1.73 15.84 4.73
CA TRP A 215 -2.28 16.22 3.43
C TRP A 215 -3.60 15.49 3.15
N ALA A 216 -3.66 14.17 3.40
CA ALA A 216 -4.86 13.39 3.21
C ALA A 216 -6.01 13.89 4.11
N ALA A 217 -5.74 14.11 5.41
CA ALA A 217 -6.74 14.62 6.36
C ALA A 217 -7.24 16.04 6.04
N ASN A 218 -6.41 16.87 5.40
CA ASN A 218 -6.78 18.23 4.98
C ASN A 218 -7.50 18.27 3.63
N SER A 219 -7.23 17.30 2.74
CA SER A 219 -7.79 17.28 1.39
C SER A 219 -9.25 16.85 1.36
N PHE A 220 -9.69 16.06 2.34
CA PHE A 220 -11.03 15.47 2.36
C PHE A 220 -11.74 15.78 3.67
N GLU A 221 -12.97 16.26 3.57
CA GLU A 221 -13.83 16.45 4.74
C GLU A 221 -14.25 15.11 5.34
N ARG A 222 -14.54 14.12 4.48
CA ARG A 222 -14.99 12.77 4.86
C ARG A 222 -14.00 11.75 4.31
N ALA A 223 -13.25 11.11 5.20
CA ALA A 223 -12.22 10.18 4.79
C ALA A 223 -11.99 9.03 5.76
N MET A 224 -11.39 7.98 5.21
CA MET A 224 -10.80 6.87 5.97
C MET A 224 -9.37 6.64 5.48
N PHE A 225 -8.46 6.30 6.40
CA PHE A 225 -7.10 5.86 6.07
C PHE A 225 -6.90 4.45 6.58
N ILE A 226 -6.36 3.56 5.74
CA ILE A 226 -5.89 2.24 6.16
C ILE A 226 -4.37 2.25 6.05
N ASN A 227 -3.69 1.87 7.13
CA ASN A 227 -2.25 1.67 7.17
C ASN A 227 -1.95 0.25 7.64
N TYR A 228 -1.26 -0.52 6.81
CA TYR A 228 -0.70 -1.82 7.22
C TYR A 228 0.82 -1.69 7.17
N GLU A 229 1.52 -1.93 8.27
CA GLU A 229 2.99 -1.98 8.29
C GLU A 229 3.49 -2.62 9.59
N GLN A 230 4.80 -2.54 9.82
CA GLN A 230 5.44 -3.06 11.01
C GLN A 230 4.96 -2.39 12.31
N VAL A 231 5.10 -3.11 13.42
CA VAL A 231 4.88 -2.64 14.79
C VAL A 231 5.82 -3.36 15.75
N ASN A 232 6.00 -2.85 16.96
CA ASN A 232 6.83 -3.47 18.00
C ASN A 232 8.31 -3.64 17.60
N MET A 233 8.83 -2.79 16.70
CA MET A 233 10.17 -2.93 16.10
C MET A 233 11.35 -2.65 17.05
N GLY A 234 11.08 -2.31 18.31
CA GLY A 234 12.09 -1.99 19.31
C GLY A 234 12.72 -3.19 20.01
N ASP A 235 12.19 -4.40 19.81
CA ASP A 235 12.70 -5.61 20.45
C ASP A 235 13.79 -6.31 19.61
N ARG A 236 14.30 -7.45 20.11
CA ARG A 236 15.36 -8.22 19.42
C ARG A 236 14.91 -8.73 18.05
N PHE A 237 13.66 -9.15 17.90
CA PHE A 237 13.14 -9.63 16.63
C PHE A 237 13.02 -8.48 15.63
N GLY A 238 12.49 -7.33 16.06
CA GLY A 238 12.46 -6.10 15.27
C GLY A 238 13.85 -5.69 14.75
N GLN A 239 14.88 -5.75 15.60
CA GLN A 239 16.25 -5.46 15.18
C GLN A 239 16.79 -6.45 14.13
N ILE A 240 16.52 -7.75 14.29
CA ILE A 240 16.88 -8.77 13.30
C ILE A 240 16.16 -8.52 11.97
N MET A 241 14.89 -8.15 12.02
CA MET A 241 14.09 -7.82 10.84
C MET A 241 14.66 -6.62 10.08
N ILE A 242 15.03 -5.54 10.79
CA ILE A 242 15.67 -4.36 10.20
C ILE A 242 16.99 -4.75 9.53
N GLU A 243 17.84 -5.53 10.21
CA GLU A 243 19.12 -5.99 9.66
C GLU A 243 18.92 -6.84 8.39
N ASN A 244 17.94 -7.75 8.40
CA ASN A 244 17.61 -8.59 7.26
C ASN A 244 17.15 -7.78 6.03
N LEU A 245 16.38 -6.70 6.23
CA LEU A 245 15.93 -5.83 5.15
C LEU A 245 17.08 -4.96 4.60
N ARG A 246 17.95 -4.44 5.47
CA ARG A 246 19.16 -3.71 5.06
C ARG A 246 20.10 -4.55 4.20
N ARG A 247 20.24 -5.85 4.50
CA ARG A 247 21.01 -6.79 3.67
C ARG A 247 20.44 -6.95 2.25
N ARG A 248 19.16 -6.63 2.05
CA ARG A 248 18.47 -6.59 0.75
C ARG A 248 18.42 -5.17 0.16
N GLN A 249 19.27 -4.26 0.65
CA GLN A 249 19.33 -2.85 0.25
C GLN A 249 18.02 -2.09 0.48
N CYS A 250 17.17 -2.54 1.42
CA CYS A 250 15.92 -1.89 1.77
C CYS A 250 16.03 -1.34 3.20
N ASP A 251 16.29 -0.04 3.34
CA ASP A 251 16.22 0.61 4.65
C ASP A 251 14.77 0.96 5.01
N LEU A 252 14.47 0.92 6.30
CA LEU A 252 13.16 1.29 6.84
C LEU A 252 13.26 2.69 7.44
N ALA A 253 13.30 3.71 6.57
CA ALA A 253 13.48 5.11 6.97
C ALA A 253 12.47 5.57 8.05
N GLY A 254 11.26 4.99 8.07
CA GLY A 254 10.18 5.31 9.00
C GLY A 254 10.08 4.42 10.23
N VAL A 255 11.04 3.51 10.48
CA VAL A 255 10.92 2.47 11.52
C VAL A 255 10.72 3.01 12.94
N GLU A 256 11.17 4.23 13.22
CA GLU A 256 10.95 4.90 14.50
C GLU A 256 9.47 5.05 14.87
N THR A 257 8.60 5.15 13.85
CA THR A 257 7.14 5.25 14.03
C THR A 257 6.49 3.89 14.32
N CYS A 258 7.19 2.78 14.04
CA CYS A 258 6.74 1.40 14.22
C CYS A 258 7.01 0.87 15.65
N LYS A 259 6.96 1.75 16.67
CA LYS A 259 7.30 1.42 18.06
C LYS A 259 6.24 0.55 18.74
N SER A 260 4.96 0.89 18.62
CA SER A 260 3.84 0.17 19.23
C SER A 260 2.51 0.51 18.54
N LEU A 261 1.44 -0.22 18.87
CA LEU A 261 0.09 0.13 18.39
C LEU A 261 -0.33 1.53 18.84
N GLU A 262 0.11 1.96 20.03
CA GLU A 262 -0.17 3.31 20.52
C GLU A 262 0.55 4.39 19.70
N SER A 263 1.82 4.18 19.32
CA SER A 263 2.52 5.15 18.46
C SER A 263 1.90 5.23 17.08
N GLN A 264 1.40 4.10 16.55
CA GLN A 264 0.70 4.06 15.27
C GLN A 264 -0.63 4.84 15.31
N LYS A 265 -1.44 4.66 16.37
CA LYS A 265 -2.66 5.45 16.57
C LYS A 265 -2.37 6.93 16.75
N GLU A 266 -1.40 7.27 17.60
CA GLU A 266 -1.02 8.67 17.85
C GLU A 266 -0.53 9.36 16.58
N ARG A 267 0.24 8.66 15.73
CA ARG A 267 0.67 9.19 14.42
C ARG A 267 -0.53 9.57 13.54
N LEU A 268 -1.62 8.81 13.56
CA LEU A 268 -2.84 9.15 12.82
C LEU A 268 -3.55 10.35 13.47
N LEU A 269 -3.81 10.30 14.78
CA LEU A 269 -4.55 11.36 15.49
C LEU A 269 -3.84 12.72 15.42
N SER A 270 -2.53 12.75 15.67
CA SER A 270 -1.72 13.98 15.62
C SER A 270 -1.62 14.61 14.23
N ASN A 271 -1.93 13.85 13.17
CA ASN A 271 -1.92 14.32 11.78
C ASN A 271 -3.32 14.58 11.21
N GLY A 272 -4.28 14.93 12.08
CA GLY A 272 -5.56 15.50 11.67
C GLY A 272 -6.70 14.51 11.52
N TRP A 273 -6.52 13.25 11.94
CA TRP A 273 -7.58 12.25 11.97
C TRP A 273 -8.35 12.27 13.28
N GLU A 274 -9.66 12.03 13.25
CA GLU A 274 -10.55 12.16 14.43
C GLU A 274 -10.58 10.90 15.29
N THR A 275 -10.52 9.74 14.64
CA THR A 275 -10.48 8.43 15.30
C THR A 275 -9.31 7.63 14.78
N ALA A 276 -8.70 6.80 15.62
CA ALA A 276 -7.70 5.83 15.20
C ALA A 276 -7.88 4.51 15.96
N SER A 277 -7.86 3.41 15.24
CA SER A 277 -7.86 2.05 15.78
C SER A 277 -6.68 1.28 15.18
N ALA A 278 -6.14 0.35 15.95
CA ALA A 278 -5.02 -0.48 15.52
C ALA A 278 -5.09 -1.83 16.23
N VAL A 279 -4.75 -2.89 15.49
CA VAL A 279 -4.54 -4.24 16.04
C VAL A 279 -3.27 -4.82 15.46
N ASP A 280 -2.58 -5.64 16.23
CA ASP A 280 -1.51 -6.46 15.65
C ASP A 280 -2.11 -7.60 14.81
N MET A 281 -1.33 -8.13 13.87
CA MET A 281 -1.86 -9.13 12.94
C MET A 281 -2.16 -10.47 13.62
N MET A 282 -1.61 -10.74 14.81
CA MET A 282 -1.91 -11.96 15.56
C MET A 282 -3.29 -11.84 16.22
N GLU A 283 -3.63 -10.67 16.76
CA GLU A 283 -4.99 -10.39 17.22
C GLU A 283 -6.00 -10.53 16.06
N LEU A 284 -5.69 -9.96 14.89
CA LEU A 284 -6.54 -10.10 13.71
C LEU A 284 -6.71 -11.58 13.31
N TYR A 285 -5.60 -12.32 13.22
CA TYR A 285 -5.60 -13.74 12.86
C TYR A 285 -6.48 -14.57 13.82
N ASN A 286 -6.37 -14.33 15.12
CA ASN A 286 -7.15 -15.03 16.15
C ASN A 286 -8.65 -14.69 16.11
N ARG A 287 -9.03 -13.57 15.49
CA ARG A 287 -10.44 -13.15 15.33
C ARG A 287 -11.05 -13.50 13.98
N LEU A 288 -10.28 -14.13 13.08
CA LEU A 288 -10.81 -14.61 11.81
C LEU A 288 -11.99 -15.59 12.02
N PRO A 289 -12.95 -15.65 11.09
CA PRO A 289 -13.99 -16.67 11.12
C PRO A 289 -13.38 -18.07 11.18
N ARG A 290 -13.87 -18.93 12.08
CA ARG A 290 -13.32 -20.28 12.30
C ARG A 290 -13.25 -21.12 11.02
N ALA A 291 -14.21 -20.93 10.12
CA ALA A 291 -14.24 -21.60 8.82
C ALA A 291 -13.06 -21.16 7.92
N GLU A 292 -12.72 -19.88 7.92
CA GLU A 292 -11.55 -19.36 7.18
C GLU A 292 -10.25 -19.85 7.78
N VAL A 293 -10.12 -19.86 9.11
CA VAL A 293 -8.95 -20.43 9.81
C VAL A 293 -8.78 -21.91 9.44
N SER A 294 -9.84 -22.71 9.56
CA SER A 294 -9.80 -24.14 9.22
C SER A 294 -9.41 -24.36 7.76
N ARG A 295 -9.90 -23.51 6.84
CA ARG A 295 -9.57 -23.57 5.42
C ARG A 295 -8.09 -23.30 5.19
N ILE A 296 -7.56 -22.17 5.66
CA ILE A 296 -6.17 -21.78 5.39
C ILE A 296 -5.15 -22.69 6.09
N GLU A 297 -5.46 -23.16 7.31
CA GLU A 297 -4.56 -24.04 8.06
C GLU A 297 -4.48 -25.45 7.46
N SER A 298 -5.49 -25.86 6.68
CA SER A 298 -5.48 -27.12 5.94
C SER A 298 -4.67 -27.07 4.64
N LEU A 299 -4.29 -25.88 4.14
CA LEU A 299 -3.53 -25.73 2.89
C LEU A 299 -2.06 -26.13 3.07
N GLU A 300 -1.48 -25.79 4.22
CA GLU A 300 -0.08 -26.04 4.54
C GLU A 300 0.09 -26.40 6.02
N PHE A 301 0.88 -27.44 6.26
CA PHE A 301 1.31 -27.81 7.60
C PHE A 301 2.31 -26.78 8.14
N LEU A 302 2.08 -26.33 9.37
CA LEU A 302 2.97 -25.45 10.13
C LEU A 302 3.13 -26.09 11.52
N ASP A 303 4.33 -26.53 11.84
CA ASP A 303 4.70 -27.11 13.14
C ASP A 303 5.05 -26.03 14.17
N GLU A 304 5.81 -25.01 13.77
CA GLU A 304 6.30 -23.94 14.63
C GLU A 304 5.35 -22.72 14.64
N MET A 305 4.27 -22.81 15.41
CA MET A 305 3.31 -21.70 15.57
C MET A 305 3.94 -20.46 16.23
N GLU A 306 5.03 -20.63 16.97
CA GLU A 306 5.77 -19.54 17.61
C GLU A 306 6.38 -18.58 16.57
N LEU A 307 6.82 -19.08 15.42
CA LEU A 307 7.34 -18.23 14.33
C LEU A 307 6.24 -17.37 13.72
N LEU A 308 5.06 -17.97 13.51
CA LEU A 308 3.89 -17.24 13.04
C LEU A 308 3.47 -16.17 14.04
N GLU A 309 3.36 -16.51 15.32
CA GLU A 309 3.01 -15.54 16.36
C GLU A 309 4.04 -14.41 16.42
N GLN A 310 5.34 -14.72 16.43
CA GLN A 310 6.38 -13.71 16.47
C GLN A 310 6.31 -12.77 15.27
N LEU A 311 6.12 -13.30 14.05
CA LEU A 311 5.98 -12.49 12.84
C LEU A 311 4.71 -11.63 12.86
N MET A 312 3.56 -12.22 13.23
CA MET A 312 2.26 -11.54 13.25
C MET A 312 2.19 -10.43 14.32
N ARG A 313 2.88 -10.60 15.45
CA ARG A 313 3.00 -9.56 16.51
C ARG A 313 3.86 -8.36 16.08
N HIS A 314 4.59 -8.46 14.97
CA HIS A 314 5.45 -7.40 14.44
C HIS A 314 4.86 -6.70 13.21
N TYR A 315 3.61 -6.98 12.87
CA TYR A 315 2.83 -6.21 11.91
C TYR A 315 1.52 -5.75 12.54
N CYS A 316 0.98 -4.65 12.05
CA CYS A 316 -0.31 -4.13 12.48
C CYS A 316 -1.17 -3.69 11.31
N LEU A 317 -2.48 -3.71 11.55
CA LEU A 317 -3.47 -3.06 10.71
C LEU A 317 -4.07 -1.91 11.51
N CYS A 318 -3.87 -0.71 11.01
CA CYS A 318 -4.39 0.54 11.58
C CYS A 318 -5.41 1.14 10.64
N TRP A 319 -6.45 1.76 11.19
CA TRP A 319 -7.37 2.58 10.42
C TRP A 319 -7.81 3.81 11.19
N ALA A 320 -8.00 4.89 10.45
CA ALA A 320 -8.45 6.16 10.98
C ALA A 320 -9.59 6.74 10.15
N THR A 321 -10.43 7.57 10.77
CA THR A 321 -11.57 8.21 10.11
C THR A 321 -11.67 9.69 10.48
N LYS A 322 -12.31 10.47 9.61
CA LYS A 322 -12.56 11.90 9.74
C LYS A 322 -13.88 12.29 9.06
N GLY A 323 -14.68 13.15 9.69
CA GLY A 323 -15.97 13.61 9.16
C GLY A 323 -17.00 12.49 8.95
N GLY A 324 -16.82 11.36 9.64
CA GLY A 324 -17.53 10.12 9.34
C GLY A 324 -18.86 9.91 10.07
N ASN A 325 -19.38 10.91 10.80
CA ASN A 325 -20.52 10.72 11.70
C ASN A 325 -21.81 10.32 10.97
N GLU A 326 -22.16 11.00 9.88
CA GLU A 326 -23.38 10.72 9.11
C GLU A 326 -23.34 9.34 8.44
N LEU A 327 -22.14 8.92 7.99
CA LEU A 327 -21.90 7.63 7.35
C LEU A 327 -21.62 6.51 8.36
N GLY A 328 -21.50 6.82 9.66
CA GLY A 328 -21.12 5.85 10.69
C GLY A 328 -19.74 5.22 10.47
N LEU A 329 -18.75 5.95 9.94
CA LEU A 329 -17.43 5.39 9.62
C LEU A 329 -16.66 4.95 10.89
N LYS A 330 -16.91 5.58 12.03
CA LYS A 330 -16.31 5.21 13.32
C LYS A 330 -16.68 3.80 13.80
N GLU A 331 -17.71 3.19 13.22
CA GLU A 331 -18.17 1.84 13.54
C GLU A 331 -17.48 0.76 12.69
N ILE A 332 -16.68 1.17 11.69
CA ILE A 332 -15.97 0.23 10.82
C ILE A 332 -14.94 -0.55 11.64
N THR A 333 -14.94 -1.87 11.44
CA THR A 333 -14.00 -2.83 12.00
C THR A 333 -13.68 -3.91 10.95
N TYR A 334 -12.63 -4.69 11.19
CA TYR A 334 -12.12 -5.72 10.28
C TYR A 334 -12.89 -7.05 10.37
#